data_AF-A0AAJ2A235-F1
#
_entry.id   AF-A0AAJ2A235-F1
#
_cell.length_a   1.000
_cell.length_b   1.000
_cell.length_c   1.000
_cell.angle_alpha   90.00
_cell.angle_beta   90.00
_cell.angle_gamma   90.00
#
_symmetry.space_group_name_H-M   'P 1'
#
loop_
_entity.id
_entity.type
_entity.pdbx_description
1 polymer ?
#
loop_
_entity_poly.entity_id
_entity_poly.type
_entity_poly.pdbx_seq_one_letter_code
_entity_poly.pdbx_strand_id
1 'polypeptide(L)'
;MTTYSNEAVLEALRRAQYRQVPWAKRPKGFDLLRALGLLELTRQRTVAPAPGFHAPVDIAVVTERGKNEFNRLCRDERSIDWDLRRSEPYSFGGQEVVVEARA
;
A
#
# COMPACT_ATOMS: atom_id res chain seq x y z
N MET A 1 -6.23 -16.60 5.21
CA MET A 1 -5.61 -15.32 4.80
C MET A 1 -6.15 -14.98 3.42
N THR A 2 -6.68 -13.78 3.22
CA THR A 2 -7.11 -13.34 1.88
C THR A 2 -5.87 -13.06 1.04
N THR A 3 -5.68 -13.84 -0.02
CA THR A 3 -4.61 -13.61 -1.00
C THR A 3 -5.02 -12.44 -1.89
N TYR A 4 -4.18 -11.42 -2.01
CA TYR A 4 -4.38 -10.30 -2.94
C TYR A 4 -3.50 -10.50 -4.17
N SER A 5 -3.92 -9.99 -5.32
CA SER A 5 -3.08 -9.97 -6.53
C SER A 5 -2.15 -8.76 -6.55
N ASN A 6 -1.11 -8.81 -7.39
CA ASN A 6 -0.22 -7.67 -7.62
C ASN A 6 -0.99 -6.39 -8.02
N GLU A 7 -2.00 -6.52 -8.89
CA GLU A 7 -2.88 -5.43 -9.28
C GLU A 7 -3.67 -4.86 -8.09
N ALA A 8 -4.25 -5.74 -7.26
CA ALA A 8 -5.06 -5.30 -6.12
C ALA A 8 -4.22 -4.52 -5.10
N VAL A 9 -2.96 -4.92 -4.90
CA VAL A 9 -2.02 -4.22 -4.02
C VAL A 9 -1.56 -2.89 -4.62
N LEU A 10 -1.24 -2.87 -5.92
CA LEU A 10 -0.90 -1.62 -6.62
C LEU A 10 -2.04 -0.60 -6.50
N GLU A 11 -3.28 -1.01 -6.77
CA GLU A 11 -4.45 -0.13 -6.66
C GLU A 11 -4.72 0.34 -5.22
N ALA A 12 -4.48 -0.51 -4.23
CA ALA A 12 -4.58 -0.12 -2.82
C ALA A 12 -3.52 0.93 -2.44
N LEU A 13 -2.27 0.77 -2.90
CA LEU A 13 -1.19 1.74 -2.70
C LEU A 13 -1.48 3.07 -3.42
N ARG A 14 -2.01 3.03 -4.66
CA ARG A 14 -2.45 4.25 -5.39
C ARG A 14 -3.47 5.04 -4.59
N ARG A 15 -4.47 4.35 -4.02
CA ARG A 15 -5.51 5.00 -3.21
C ARG A 15 -4.93 5.65 -1.96
N ALA A 16 -4.02 4.98 -1.27
CA ALA A 16 -3.36 5.54 -0.10
C ALA A 16 -2.42 6.70 -0.43
N GLN A 17 -1.76 6.67 -1.60
CA GLN A 17 -0.83 7.72 -2.02
C GLN A 17 -1.54 9.00 -2.49
N TYR A 18 -2.61 8.86 -3.27
CA TYR A 18 -3.26 10.00 -3.94
C TYR A 18 -4.54 10.47 -3.25
N ARG A 19 -5.00 9.80 -2.20
CA ARG A 19 -6.19 10.20 -1.43
C ARG A 19 -5.91 10.15 0.06
N GLN A 20 -6.47 11.11 0.79
CA GLN A 20 -6.58 10.99 2.24
C GLN A 20 -7.66 9.95 2.55
N VAL A 21 -7.25 8.80 3.10
CA VAL A 21 -8.17 7.72 3.45
C VAL A 21 -8.28 7.63 4.98
N PRO A 22 -9.42 8.03 5.57
CA PRO A 22 -9.68 7.78 6.99
C PRO A 22 -9.68 6.27 7.26
N TRP A 23 -8.93 5.82 8.26
CA TRP A 23 -8.76 4.41 8.59
C TRP A 23 -10.07 3.70 8.94
N ALA A 24 -11.01 4.44 9.55
CA ALA A 24 -12.36 3.95 9.85
C ALA A 24 -13.14 3.53 8.59
N LYS A 25 -12.81 4.10 7.42
CA LYS A 25 -13.42 3.82 6.12
C LYS A 25 -12.43 3.14 5.16
N ARG A 26 -11.41 2.47 5.69
CA ARG A 26 -10.35 1.89 4.87
C ARG A 26 -10.91 0.85 3.88
N PRO A 27 -10.46 0.88 2.61
CA PRO A 27 -10.77 -0.15 1.64
C PRO A 27 -10.20 -1.51 2.04
N LYS A 28 -10.74 -2.59 1.45
CA LYS A 28 -10.16 -3.93 1.54
C LYS A 28 -8.69 -3.90 1.06
N GLY A 29 -7.81 -4.62 1.75
CA GLY A 29 -6.37 -4.67 1.46
C GLY A 29 -5.53 -3.70 2.30
N PHE A 30 -6.11 -2.64 2.87
CA PHE A 30 -5.36 -1.71 3.73
C PHE A 30 -4.85 -2.38 5.01
N ASP A 31 -5.58 -3.35 5.55
CA ASP A 31 -5.13 -4.17 6.68
C ASP A 31 -3.86 -4.96 6.32
N LEU A 32 -3.81 -5.55 5.11
CA LEU A 32 -2.61 -6.24 4.63
C LEU A 32 -1.44 -5.25 4.49
N LEU A 33 -1.66 -4.12 3.81
CA LEU A 33 -0.60 -3.15 3.60
C LEU A 33 -0.03 -2.62 4.92
N ARG A 34 -0.89 -2.42 5.93
CA ARG A 34 -0.43 -2.06 7.28
C ARG A 34 0.33 -3.20 7.95
N ALA A 35 -0.15 -4.44 7.86
CA ALA A 35 0.55 -5.60 8.42
C ALA A 35 1.95 -5.79 7.81
N LEU A 36 2.13 -5.43 6.54
CA LEU A 36 3.42 -5.46 5.82
C LEU A 36 4.30 -4.22 6.08
N GLY A 37 3.82 -3.24 6.85
CA GLY A 37 4.53 -1.98 7.10
C GLY A 37 4.60 -1.03 5.89
N LEU A 38 3.74 -1.23 4.89
CA LEU A 38 3.60 -0.36 3.72
C LEU A 38 2.74 0.87 4.00
N LEU A 39 1.86 0.77 4.99
CA LEU A 39 1.05 1.87 5.51
C LEU A 39 1.29 2.07 7.01
N GLU A 40 1.23 3.32 7.42
CA GLU A 40 1.14 3.73 8.82
C GLU A 40 -0.13 4.55 9.07
N LEU A 41 -0.49 4.70 10.35
CA LEU A 41 -1.57 5.60 10.73
C LEU A 41 -0.99 6.89 11.29
N THR A 42 -1.45 7.99 10.72
CA THR A 42 -1.14 9.32 11.23
C THR A 42 -2.42 9.94 11.72
N ARG A 43 -2.39 10.44 12.96
CA ARG A 43 -3.54 11.14 13.54
C ARG A 43 -3.61 12.55 12.98
N GLN A 44 -4.61 12.80 12.15
CA GLN A 44 -4.84 14.13 11.58
C GLN A 44 -5.77 14.92 12.52
N ARG A 45 -5.26 16.03 13.04
CA ARG A 45 -6.09 17.06 13.69
C ARG A 45 -6.74 17.87 12.59
N THR A 46 -8.06 17.78 12.47
CA THR A 46 -8.86 18.61 11.57
C THR A 46 -8.79 20.06 12.03
N VAL A 47 -7.94 20.85 11.39
CA VAL A 47 -7.88 22.30 11.55
C VAL A 47 -8.74 22.92 10.44
N ALA A 48 -9.95 23.36 10.80
CA ALA A 48 -10.78 24.16 9.92
C ALA A 48 -10.85 25.61 10.45
N PRO A 49 -10.89 26.63 9.57
CA PRO A 49 -11.01 28.04 9.93
C PRO A 49 -12.45 28.45 10.33
N ALA A 50 -13.39 27.50 10.45
CA ALA A 50 -14.80 27.73 10.77
C ALA A 50 -15.18 27.15 12.14
N PRO A 51 -16.20 27.69 12.84
CA PRO A 51 -16.61 27.20 14.15
C PRO A 51 -17.31 25.84 13.99
N GLY A 52 -16.61 24.77 14.35
CA GLY A 52 -17.14 23.41 14.36
C GLY A 52 -16.10 22.41 14.87
N PHE A 53 -16.46 21.62 15.88
CA PHE A 53 -15.59 20.56 16.36
C PHE A 53 -15.63 19.38 15.37
N HIS A 54 -14.48 19.10 14.76
CA HIS A 54 -14.26 17.88 14.01
C HIS A 54 -13.35 16.96 14.84
N ALA A 55 -13.84 15.75 15.14
CA ALA A 55 -13.07 14.77 15.90
C ALA A 55 -11.80 14.37 15.13
N PRO A 56 -10.64 14.23 15.80
CA PRO A 56 -9.41 13.78 15.15
C PRO A 56 -9.62 12.43 14.46
N VAL A 57 -9.16 12.30 13.21
CA VAL A 57 -9.26 11.07 12.43
C VAL A 57 -7.88 10.48 12.18
N ASP A 58 -7.76 9.16 12.30
CA ASP A 58 -6.57 8.47 11.84
C ASP A 58 -6.65 8.28 10.34
N ILE A 59 -5.62 8.70 9.63
CA ILE A 59 -5.49 8.52 8.18
C ILE A 59 -4.42 7.50 7.86
N ALA A 60 -4.66 6.71 6.81
CA ALA A 60 -3.64 5.85 6.25
C ALA A 60 -2.63 6.70 5.46
N VAL A 61 -1.35 6.55 5.77
CA VAL A 61 -0.24 7.21 5.07
C VAL A 61 0.70 6.15 4.54
N VAL A 62 1.18 6.34 3.31
CA VAL A 62 2.17 5.45 2.68
C VAL A 62 3.54 5.71 3.29
N THR A 63 4.15 4.66 3.85
CA THR A 63 5.50 4.73 4.43
C THR A 63 6.54 4.81 3.32
N GLU A 64 7.81 5.10 3.64
CA GLU A 64 8.90 5.03 2.65
C GLU A 64 9.02 3.62 2.03
N ARG A 65 8.82 2.58 2.84
CA ARG A 65 8.76 1.19 2.36
C ARG A 65 7.57 0.99 1.40
N GLY A 66 6.42 1.57 1.75
CA GLY A 66 5.24 1.68 0.91
C GLY A 66 5.53 2.31 -0.45
N LYS A 67 6.25 3.43 -0.47
CA LYS A 67 6.62 4.16 -1.70
C LYS A 67 7.57 3.36 -2.58
N ASN A 68 8.57 2.70 -1.98
CA ASN A 68 9.49 1.84 -2.72
C ASN A 68 8.76 0.69 -3.41
N GLU A 69 7.85 0.04 -2.69
CA GLU A 69 7.06 -1.04 -3.24
C GLU A 69 6.06 -0.56 -4.30
N PHE A 70 5.43 0.58 -4.07
CA PHE A 70 4.58 1.23 -5.07
C PHE A 70 5.34 1.52 -6.36
N ASN A 71 6.57 2.04 -6.26
CA ASN A 71 7.43 2.30 -7.40
C ASN A 71 7.85 1.01 -8.11
N ARG A 72 8.13 -0.09 -7.38
CA ARG A 72 8.40 -1.41 -7.95
C ARG A 72 7.22 -1.89 -8.79
N LEU A 73 6.02 -1.92 -8.22
CA LEU A 73 4.80 -2.36 -8.91
C LEU A 73 4.44 -1.45 -10.09
N CYS A 74 4.66 -0.14 -9.99
CA CYS A 74 4.48 0.78 -11.13
C CYS A 74 5.48 0.53 -12.27
N ARG A 75 6.69 0.04 -11.97
CA ARG A 75 7.64 -0.40 -13.00
C ARG A 75 7.18 -1.72 -13.62
N ASP A 76 6.73 -2.66 -12.80
CA ASP A 76 6.20 -3.95 -13.26
C ASP A 76 4.97 -3.76 -14.17
N GLU A 77 4.09 -2.79 -13.86
CA GLU A 77 2.93 -2.44 -14.68
C GLU A 77 3.30 -1.97 -16.09
N ARG A 78 4.48 -1.37 -16.25
CA ARG A 78 4.99 -0.91 -17.56
C ARG A 78 5.71 -1.99 -18.34
N SER A 79 5.91 -3.17 -17.75
CA SER A 79 6.56 -4.30 -18.41
C SER A 79 5.62 -5.01 -19.37
N ILE A 80 6.18 -5.65 -20.40
CA ILE A 80 5.42 -6.45 -21.36
C ILE A 80 4.73 -7.66 -20.70
N ASP A 81 5.29 -8.15 -19.60
CA ASP A 81 4.76 -9.31 -18.85
C ASP A 81 3.64 -8.93 -17.87
N TRP A 82 3.22 -7.65 -17.81
CA TRP A 82 2.28 -7.21 -16.78
C TRP A 82 0.95 -7.98 -16.82
N ASP A 83 0.42 -8.28 -17.99
CA ASP A 83 -0.84 -9.01 -18.11
C ASP A 83 -0.79 -10.40 -17.46
N LEU A 84 0.39 -11.03 -17.45
CA LEU A 84 0.62 -12.29 -16.75
C LEU A 84 0.75 -12.04 -15.24
N ARG A 85 1.60 -11.09 -14.85
CA ARG A 85 1.97 -10.84 -13.45
C ARG A 85 0.88 -10.17 -12.62
N ARG A 86 -0.03 -9.40 -13.23
CA ARG A 86 -1.03 -8.60 -12.51
C ARG A 86 -2.00 -9.44 -11.70
N SER A 87 -2.29 -10.66 -12.19
CA SER A 87 -3.20 -11.62 -11.55
C SER A 87 -2.51 -12.55 -10.57
N GLU A 88 -1.17 -12.60 -10.58
CA GLU A 88 -0.40 -13.44 -9.68
C GLU A 88 -0.62 -13.02 -8.21
N PRO A 89 -0.60 -14.00 -7.28
CA PRO A 89 -0.59 -13.72 -5.86
C PRO A 89 0.52 -12.74 -5.51
N TYR A 90 0.15 -11.65 -4.85
CA TYR A 90 1.09 -10.67 -4.38
C TYR A 90 2.02 -11.28 -3.32
N SER A 91 3.31 -11.19 -3.57
CA SER A 91 4.37 -11.52 -2.61
C SER A 91 5.14 -10.25 -2.28
N PHE A 92 5.24 -9.94 -0.99
CA PHE A 92 5.97 -8.78 -0.49
C PHE A 92 7.37 -9.15 -0.02
N GLY A 93 8.33 -8.29 -0.34
CA GLY A 93 9.71 -8.71 -0.41
C GLY A 93 9.90 -9.42 -1.74
N GLY A 94 10.92 -9.03 -2.48
CA GLY A 94 11.38 -9.87 -3.57
C GLY A 94 11.52 -11.30 -3.07
N GLN A 95 11.61 -12.24 -4.00
CA GLN A 95 12.40 -13.42 -3.74
C GLN A 95 13.73 -13.00 -3.08
N GLU A 96 13.79 -12.97 -1.77
CA GLU A 96 14.97 -13.36 -1.02
C GLU A 96 14.97 -14.89 -1.06
N VAL A 97 14.98 -15.44 -2.29
CA VAL A 97 15.68 -16.69 -2.49
C VAL A 97 17.12 -16.25 -2.31
N VAL A 98 17.64 -16.46 -1.11
CA VAL A 98 19.06 -16.60 -0.89
C VAL A 98 19.50 -17.75 -1.79
N VAL A 99 19.71 -17.47 -3.07
CA VAL A 99 20.64 -18.23 -3.91
C VAL A 99 22.00 -17.64 -3.56
N GLU A 100 22.50 -17.94 -2.36
CA GLU A 100 23.94 -17.90 -2.19
C GLU A 100 24.47 -19.15 -2.86
N ALA A 101 25.01 -18.89 -4.04
CA ALA A 101 25.74 -19.82 -4.86
C ALA A 101 26.92 -20.41 -4.08
N ARG A 102 27.14 -21.69 -4.33
CA ARG A 102 28.37 -22.46 -4.13
C ARG A 102 29.64 -21.62 -4.02
N ALA A 103 30.41 -21.89 -2.96
CA ALA A 103 31.87 -21.95 -2.98
C ALA A 103 32.31 -23.16 -2.16
#